data_AF-A0A375J1D2-F1
#
_entry.id   AF-A0A375J1D2-F1
#
_cell.length_a   1.000
_cell.length_b   1.000
_cell.length_c   1.000
_cell.angle_alpha   90.00
_cell.angle_beta   90.00
_cell.angle_gamma   90.00
#
_symmetry.space_group_name_H-M   'P 1'
#
loop_
_entity.id
_entity.type
_entity.pdbx_description
1 polymer ?
#
loop_
_entity_poly.entity_id
_entity_poly.type
_entity_poly.pdbx_seq_one_letter_code
_entity_poly.pdbx_strand_id
1 'polypeptide(L)'
;MTTRGDQILDRTLSKVGGKGLFVKELEFAMDEGRADLAVHSLKDVPMELPPGFTLAAVMEREDPRDALVSSAYASLDEMPAGTVVGTSSLRREAALRSRYPHLVVKPLRGNLDTRLGKLDRGEYGAIILAAAGLKRLGLGDRIRALIPVEVSLPAAGQGALGIETLSTRPELAEWLAPLNHQPTALAVSAERAVSRRLGGSCQVPLAAHARWDGEQLRLEAFVALPDGSRAIRAAAAGPAADLAAAEALGQACATDLLAQGAESILAALADSGDAASPSPA
;
A
#
# COMPACT_ATOMS: atom_id res chain seq x y z
N MET A 1 -14.43 5.85 -17.73
CA MET A 1 -14.54 4.39 -17.79
C MET A 1 -14.78 3.91 -16.37
N THR A 2 -15.89 3.22 -16.10
CA THR A 2 -16.19 2.66 -14.76
C THR A 2 -15.68 1.22 -14.76
N THR A 3 -14.84 0.86 -13.81
CA THR A 3 -14.35 -0.53 -13.72
C THR A 3 -15.48 -1.42 -13.18
N ARG A 4 -15.46 -2.72 -13.48
CA ARG A 4 -16.41 -3.70 -12.92
C ARG A 4 -16.28 -3.74 -11.39
N GLY A 5 -15.10 -3.43 -10.85
CA GLY A 5 -14.91 -3.25 -9.41
C GLY A 5 -15.61 -2.02 -8.81
N ASP A 6 -15.89 -0.98 -9.60
CA ASP A 6 -16.73 0.16 -9.20
C ASP A 6 -18.23 -0.16 -9.33
N GLN A 7 -18.61 -1.03 -10.28
CA GLN A 7 -20.00 -1.46 -10.49
C GLN A 7 -20.44 -2.56 -9.51
N ILE A 8 -19.50 -3.34 -8.98
CA ILE A 8 -19.73 -4.40 -7.99
C ILE A 8 -19.52 -3.84 -6.57
N LEU A 9 -20.36 -2.87 -6.18
CA LEU A 9 -20.42 -2.40 -4.79
C LEU A 9 -21.18 -3.38 -3.86
N ASP A 10 -21.97 -4.30 -4.43
CA ASP A 10 -22.93 -5.14 -3.69
C ASP A 10 -22.68 -6.67 -3.70
N ARG A 11 -21.65 -7.17 -4.40
CA ARG A 11 -21.29 -8.59 -4.36
C ARG A 11 -19.83 -8.77 -3.98
N THR A 12 -19.63 -9.07 -2.70
CA THR A 12 -18.43 -9.63 -2.06
C THR A 12 -17.16 -9.65 -2.95
N LEU A 13 -16.42 -8.54 -2.95
CA LEU A 13 -15.06 -8.39 -3.48
C LEU A 13 -14.08 -9.51 -3.04
N SER A 14 -14.42 -10.30 -2.02
CA SER A 14 -13.64 -11.46 -1.58
C SER A 14 -13.84 -12.72 -2.45
N LYS A 15 -14.94 -12.83 -3.21
CA LYS A 15 -15.18 -13.97 -4.11
C LYS A 15 -14.75 -13.73 -5.55
N VAL A 16 -14.50 -12.47 -5.93
CA VAL A 16 -14.07 -12.09 -7.28
C VAL A 16 -12.72 -11.37 -7.20
N GLY A 17 -11.66 -12.13 -6.90
CA GLY A 17 -10.29 -11.88 -7.35
C GLY A 17 -9.62 -10.52 -7.05
N GLY A 18 -9.39 -10.18 -5.77
CA GLY A 18 -8.21 -9.40 -5.32
C GLY A 18 -7.89 -8.03 -5.94
N LYS A 19 -6.78 -7.42 -5.50
CA LYS A 19 -6.23 -6.12 -5.98
C LYS A 19 -6.06 -6.06 -7.52
N GLY A 20 -5.85 -7.22 -8.14
CA GLY A 20 -5.59 -7.33 -9.57
C GLY A 20 -6.82 -7.14 -10.46
N LEU A 21 -8.06 -7.13 -9.94
CA LEU A 21 -9.24 -6.99 -10.80
C LEU A 21 -9.29 -5.61 -11.49
N PHE A 22 -9.04 -4.53 -10.74
CA PHE A 22 -9.05 -3.17 -11.28
C PHE A 22 -7.91 -2.94 -12.28
N VAL A 23 -6.73 -3.48 -11.98
CA VAL A 23 -5.55 -3.36 -12.85
C VAL A 23 -5.77 -4.14 -14.15
N LYS A 24 -6.27 -5.38 -14.07
CA LYS A 24 -6.55 -6.22 -15.24
C LYS A 24 -7.52 -5.61 -16.24
N GLU A 25 -8.52 -4.85 -15.79
CA GLU A 25 -9.47 -4.20 -16.69
C GLU A 25 -8.85 -3.03 -17.44
N LEU A 26 -7.92 -2.31 -16.80
CA LEU A 26 -7.14 -1.26 -17.43
C LEU A 26 -6.12 -1.85 -18.42
N GLU A 27 -5.44 -2.91 -18.03
CA GLU A 27 -4.54 -3.69 -18.89
C GLU A 27 -5.29 -4.19 -20.14
N PHE A 28 -6.48 -4.78 -19.97
CA PHE A 28 -7.32 -5.23 -21.09
C PHE A 28 -7.79 -4.07 -21.99
N ALA A 29 -8.07 -2.89 -21.42
CA ALA A 29 -8.40 -1.72 -22.22
C ALA A 29 -7.23 -1.22 -23.06
N MET A 30 -6.01 -1.29 -22.52
CA MET A 30 -4.80 -0.94 -23.27
C MET A 30 -4.51 -1.96 -24.36
N ASP A 31 -4.60 -3.26 -24.05
CA ASP A 31 -4.37 -4.36 -25.01
C ASP A 31 -5.34 -4.33 -26.20
N GLU A 32 -6.63 -4.02 -25.94
CA GLU A 32 -7.65 -3.84 -26.99
C GLU A 32 -7.57 -2.48 -27.71
N GLY A 33 -6.62 -1.62 -27.37
CA GLY A 33 -6.48 -0.28 -27.97
C GLY A 33 -7.62 0.70 -27.62
N ARG A 34 -8.38 0.42 -26.56
CA ARG A 34 -9.41 1.33 -26.02
C ARG A 34 -8.84 2.41 -25.11
N ALA A 35 -7.59 2.27 -24.70
CA ALA A 35 -6.82 3.24 -23.93
C ALA A 35 -5.34 3.18 -24.33
N ASP A 36 -4.62 4.29 -24.20
CA ASP A 36 -3.18 4.34 -24.47
C ASP A 36 -2.33 4.14 -23.21
N LEU A 37 -2.87 4.51 -22.05
CA LEU A 37 -2.19 4.46 -20.75
C LEU A 37 -3.19 4.22 -19.62
N ALA A 38 -2.67 3.79 -18.47
CA ALA A 38 -3.42 3.66 -17.24
C ALA A 38 -2.67 4.33 -16.07
N VAL A 39 -3.41 5.01 -15.19
CA VAL A 39 -2.85 5.73 -14.04
C VAL A 39 -3.25 5.03 -12.75
N HIS A 40 -2.28 4.71 -11.92
CA HIS A 40 -2.47 3.89 -10.73
C HIS A 40 -1.90 4.55 -9.49
N SER A 41 -2.51 4.27 -8.33
CA SER A 41 -1.79 4.36 -7.06
C SER A 41 -0.79 3.20 -6.98
N LEU A 42 0.51 3.48 -6.85
CA LEU A 42 1.54 2.42 -6.98
C LEU A 42 1.47 1.33 -5.90
N LYS A 43 0.89 1.63 -4.74
CA LYS A 43 0.60 0.63 -3.71
C LYS A 43 -0.41 -0.44 -4.13
N ASP A 44 -1.20 -0.17 -5.17
CA ASP A 44 -2.27 -1.04 -5.67
C ASP A 44 -1.86 -1.80 -6.93
N VAL A 45 -0.72 -1.43 -7.54
CA VAL A 45 -0.14 -2.11 -8.70
C VAL A 45 0.60 -3.39 -8.26
N PRO A 46 0.37 -4.55 -8.90
CA PRO A 46 1.15 -5.77 -8.69
C PRO A 46 2.65 -5.51 -8.72
N MET A 47 3.43 -6.25 -7.92
CA MET A 47 4.90 -6.03 -7.83
C MET A 47 5.65 -6.42 -9.10
N GLU A 48 5.05 -7.30 -9.89
CA GLU A 48 5.45 -7.69 -11.23
C GLU A 48 4.27 -7.38 -12.15
N LEU A 49 4.53 -6.59 -13.20
CA LEU A 49 3.55 -6.34 -14.25
C LEU A 49 3.49 -7.56 -15.18
N PRO A 50 2.33 -7.86 -15.78
CA PRO A 50 2.25 -8.91 -16.78
C PRO A 50 3.13 -8.61 -18.00
N PRO A 51 3.58 -9.65 -18.72
CA PRO A 51 4.32 -9.45 -19.97
C PRO A 51 3.56 -8.56 -20.94
N GLY A 52 4.26 -7.64 -21.60
CA GLY A 52 3.66 -6.68 -22.54
C GLY A 52 3.29 -5.33 -21.91
N PHE A 53 3.36 -5.19 -20.59
CA PHE A 53 3.13 -3.93 -19.89
C PHE A 53 4.39 -3.42 -19.20
N THR A 54 4.48 -2.10 -19.06
CA THR A 54 5.59 -1.43 -18.39
C THR A 54 5.12 -0.20 -17.63
N LEU A 55 5.84 0.13 -16.56
CA LEU A 55 5.64 1.37 -15.82
C LEU A 55 6.47 2.48 -16.48
N ALA A 56 5.84 3.24 -17.37
CA ALA A 56 6.50 4.26 -18.18
C ALA A 56 6.91 5.51 -17.38
N ALA A 57 6.15 5.86 -16.33
CA ALA A 57 6.49 6.98 -15.46
C ALA A 57 6.05 6.75 -14.02
N VAL A 58 6.88 7.22 -13.08
CA VAL A 58 6.52 7.36 -11.66
C VAL A 58 6.51 8.84 -11.33
N MET A 59 5.35 9.36 -10.99
CA MET A 59 5.18 10.78 -10.69
C MET A 59 5.76 11.13 -9.31
N GLU A 60 5.98 12.43 -9.08
CA GLU A 60 6.40 12.94 -7.77
C GLU A 60 5.50 12.44 -6.64
N ARG A 61 6.12 12.00 -5.55
CA ARG A 61 5.43 11.40 -4.41
C ARG A 61 4.73 12.46 -3.59
N GLU A 62 3.42 12.29 -3.39
CA GLU A 62 2.69 13.02 -2.35
C GLU A 62 2.97 12.40 -0.96
N ASP A 63 2.55 13.06 0.11
CA ASP A 63 2.73 12.61 1.49
C ASP A 63 2.43 11.11 1.70
N PRO A 64 3.46 10.29 2.00
CA PRO A 64 3.32 8.85 2.06
C PRO A 64 2.72 8.38 3.39
N ARG A 65 2.51 9.26 4.37
CA ARG A 65 2.05 8.88 5.71
C ARG A 65 0.61 8.38 5.70
N ASP A 66 0.33 7.57 6.70
CA ASP A 66 -1.05 7.31 7.09
C ASP A 66 -1.62 8.52 7.84
N ALA A 67 -2.90 8.78 7.66
CA ALA A 67 -3.64 9.86 8.30
C ALA A 67 -4.66 9.28 9.28
N LEU A 68 -4.68 9.85 10.48
CA LEU A 68 -5.78 9.71 11.42
C LEU A 68 -6.92 10.61 10.99
N VAL A 69 -8.12 10.04 10.82
CA VAL A 69 -9.35 10.78 10.59
C VAL A 69 -10.29 10.48 11.75
N SER A 70 -10.60 11.50 12.55
CA SER A 70 -11.49 11.41 13.71
C SER A 70 -12.16 12.75 13.94
N SER A 71 -13.42 12.71 14.38
CA SER A 71 -14.17 13.87 14.87
C SER A 71 -13.96 14.13 16.36
N ALA A 72 -13.46 13.15 17.12
CA ALA A 72 -13.43 13.18 18.58
C ALA A 72 -12.02 13.29 19.19
N TYR A 73 -11.00 12.73 18.55
CA TYR A 73 -9.66 12.57 19.14
C TYR A 73 -8.58 13.22 18.28
N ALA A 74 -7.60 13.91 18.88
CA ALA A 74 -6.52 14.55 18.11
C ALA A 74 -5.40 13.59 17.73
N SER A 75 -5.21 12.53 18.52
CA SER A 75 -4.16 11.53 18.34
C SER A 75 -4.65 10.13 18.70
N LEU A 76 -3.88 9.10 18.34
CA LEU A 76 -4.12 7.73 18.80
C LEU A 76 -3.87 7.59 20.32
N ASP A 77 -2.96 8.40 20.87
CA ASP A 77 -2.55 8.33 22.28
C ASP A 77 -3.64 8.84 23.25
N GLU A 78 -4.56 9.68 22.78
CA GLU A 78 -5.67 10.23 23.58
C GLU A 78 -6.90 9.31 23.66
N MET A 79 -6.94 8.24 22.86
CA MET A 79 -8.14 7.41 22.75
C MET A 79 -8.32 6.51 23.98
N PRO A 80 -9.51 6.49 24.62
CA PRO A 80 -9.77 5.61 25.75
C PRO A 80 -9.80 4.14 25.33
N ALA A 81 -9.54 3.25 26.28
CA ALA A 81 -9.66 1.81 26.07
C ALA A 81 -11.04 1.42 25.51
N GLY A 82 -11.06 0.51 24.54
CA GLY A 82 -12.27 0.09 23.84
C GLY A 82 -12.65 0.97 22.64
N THR A 83 -11.96 2.10 22.39
CA THR A 83 -12.21 2.92 21.20
C THR A 83 -12.01 2.12 19.93
N VAL A 84 -12.99 2.21 19.02
CA VAL A 84 -12.99 1.46 17.76
C VAL A 84 -12.25 2.23 16.68
N VAL A 85 -11.19 1.65 16.13
CA VAL A 85 -10.41 2.19 15.00
C VAL A 85 -10.66 1.39 13.73
N GLY A 86 -11.09 2.06 12.66
CA GLY A 86 -11.46 1.45 11.39
C GLY A 86 -10.31 1.33 10.40
N THR A 87 -9.94 0.10 10.03
CA THR A 87 -9.04 -0.20 8.91
C THR A 87 -9.20 -1.65 8.46
N SER A 88 -9.09 -1.92 7.15
CA SER A 88 -8.97 -3.28 6.60
C SER A 88 -7.55 -3.60 6.08
N SER A 89 -6.59 -2.70 6.32
CA SER A 89 -5.19 -2.96 6.02
C SER A 89 -4.55 -3.72 7.18
N LEU A 90 -4.10 -4.95 6.93
CA LEU A 90 -3.43 -5.76 7.94
C LEU A 90 -2.10 -5.14 8.41
N ARG A 91 -1.40 -4.42 7.53
CA ARG A 91 -0.23 -3.60 7.87
C ARG A 91 -0.55 -2.59 8.99
N ARG A 92 -1.63 -1.82 8.80
CA ARG A 92 -2.08 -0.82 9.78
C ARG A 92 -2.60 -1.49 11.05
N GLU A 93 -3.33 -2.58 10.91
CA GLU A 93 -3.85 -3.35 12.03
C GLU A 93 -2.73 -3.88 12.93
N ALA A 94 -1.71 -4.54 12.35
CA ALA A 94 -0.56 -5.03 13.09
C ALA A 94 0.18 -3.90 13.83
N ALA A 95 0.40 -2.76 13.17
CA ALA A 95 1.03 -1.59 13.80
C ALA A 95 0.20 -1.01 14.96
N LEU A 96 -1.12 -0.91 14.77
CA LEU A 96 -2.03 -0.44 15.82
C LEU A 96 -2.09 -1.41 17.00
N ARG A 97 -2.25 -2.71 16.76
CA ARG A 97 -2.36 -3.70 17.84
C ARG A 97 -1.09 -3.83 18.67
N SER A 98 0.07 -3.71 18.01
CA SER A 98 1.37 -3.77 18.70
C SER A 98 1.57 -2.57 19.63
N ARG A 99 1.19 -1.36 19.22
CA ARG A 99 1.45 -0.12 19.98
C ARG A 99 0.29 0.35 20.85
N TYR A 100 -0.94 0.05 20.45
CA TYR A 100 -2.17 0.50 21.07
C TYR A 100 -3.10 -0.69 21.39
N PRO A 101 -2.66 -1.65 22.24
CA PRO A 101 -3.41 -2.89 22.51
C PRO A 101 -4.75 -2.67 23.21
N HIS A 102 -5.00 -1.48 23.77
CA HIS A 102 -6.26 -1.09 24.38
C HIS A 102 -7.32 -0.65 23.36
N LEU A 103 -6.96 -0.41 22.10
CA LEU A 103 -7.87 -0.03 21.03
C LEU A 103 -8.46 -1.26 20.33
N VAL A 104 -9.68 -1.13 19.84
CA VAL A 104 -10.38 -2.19 19.11
C VAL A 104 -10.28 -1.91 17.62
N VAL A 105 -9.46 -2.68 16.90
CA VAL A 105 -9.38 -2.58 15.43
C VAL A 105 -10.54 -3.34 14.79
N LYS A 106 -11.34 -2.66 13.96
CA LYS A 106 -12.44 -3.28 13.18
C LYS A 106 -12.25 -3.04 11.68
N PRO A 107 -12.66 -4.00 10.83
CA PRO A 107 -12.57 -3.85 9.39
C PRO A 107 -13.40 -2.67 8.91
N LEU A 108 -12.88 -1.93 7.93
CA LEU A 108 -13.54 -0.79 7.29
C LEU A 108 -13.40 -0.91 5.77
N ARG A 109 -14.53 -1.12 5.10
CA ARG A 109 -14.62 -1.29 3.63
C ARG A 109 -15.57 -0.27 3.00
N GLY A 110 -15.40 -0.08 1.70
CA GLY A 110 -16.09 0.90 0.86
C GLY A 110 -15.10 1.82 0.16
N ASN A 111 -15.60 2.65 -0.77
CA ASN A 111 -14.87 3.81 -1.30
C ASN A 111 -14.67 4.87 -0.20
N LEU A 112 -13.97 5.96 -0.50
CA LEU A 112 -13.64 6.97 0.50
C LEU A 112 -14.89 7.58 1.16
N ASP A 113 -15.89 7.97 0.38
CA ASP A 113 -17.12 8.60 0.88
C ASP A 113 -17.88 7.67 1.81
N THR A 114 -18.00 6.39 1.45
CA THR A 114 -18.63 5.37 2.31
C THR A 114 -17.90 5.26 3.65
N ARG A 115 -16.57 5.31 3.65
CA ARG A 115 -15.77 5.21 4.87
C ARG A 115 -15.91 6.45 5.76
N LEU A 116 -15.87 7.64 5.16
CA LEU A 116 -16.08 8.89 5.88
C LEU A 116 -17.50 8.95 6.46
N GLY A 117 -18.52 8.55 5.69
CA GLY A 117 -19.89 8.47 6.18
C GLY A 117 -20.07 7.51 7.35
N LYS A 118 -19.37 6.36 7.37
CA LYS A 118 -19.37 5.45 8.54
C LYS A 118 -18.75 6.09 9.77
N LEU A 119 -17.66 6.83 9.61
CA LEU A 119 -17.06 7.61 10.69
C LEU A 119 -18.03 8.67 11.20
N ASP A 120 -18.65 9.44 10.30
CA ASP A 120 -19.54 10.54 10.67
C ASP A 120 -20.81 10.06 11.38
N ARG A 121 -21.27 8.83 11.10
CA ARG A 121 -22.36 8.16 11.83
C ARG A 121 -21.95 7.58 13.20
N GLY A 122 -20.68 7.71 13.59
CA GLY A 122 -20.18 7.21 14.88
C GLY A 122 -19.98 5.70 14.94
N GLU A 123 -19.93 5.00 13.80
CA GLU A 123 -19.64 3.55 13.77
C GLU A 123 -18.19 3.24 14.21
N TYR A 124 -17.31 4.24 14.12
CA TYR A 124 -15.90 4.19 14.52
C TYR A 124 -15.55 5.47 15.29
N GLY A 125 -14.65 5.38 16.27
CA GLY A 125 -14.09 6.57 16.93
C GLY A 125 -13.03 7.26 16.07
N ALA A 126 -12.35 6.47 15.21
CA ALA A 126 -11.43 6.97 14.20
C ALA A 126 -11.28 5.98 13.05
N ILE A 127 -10.81 6.45 11.90
CA ILE A 127 -10.42 5.59 10.77
C ILE A 127 -9.01 5.98 10.30
N ILE A 128 -8.28 5.01 9.76
CA ILE A 128 -6.94 5.26 9.21
C ILE A 128 -6.99 5.23 7.69
N LEU A 129 -6.56 6.32 7.05
CA LEU A 129 -6.52 6.50 5.59
C LEU A 129 -5.12 6.87 5.11
N ALA A 130 -4.88 6.89 3.81
CA ALA A 130 -3.61 7.41 3.28
C ALA A 130 -3.73 8.93 3.11
N ALA A 131 -2.76 9.70 3.59
CA ALA A 131 -2.79 11.16 3.53
C ALA A 131 -2.92 11.68 2.10
N ALA A 132 -2.12 11.12 1.17
CA ALA A 132 -2.15 11.49 -0.24
C ALA A 132 -3.55 11.40 -0.89
N GLY A 133 -4.35 10.38 -0.52
CA GLY A 133 -5.70 10.22 -1.08
C GLY A 133 -6.65 11.34 -0.64
N LEU A 134 -6.57 11.73 0.64
CA LEU A 134 -7.37 12.83 1.18
C LEU A 134 -6.94 14.18 0.58
N LYS A 135 -5.64 14.45 0.51
CA LYS A 135 -5.11 15.70 -0.06
C LYS A 135 -5.51 15.89 -1.52
N ARG A 136 -5.35 14.86 -2.36
CA ARG A 136 -5.70 14.90 -3.79
C ARG A 136 -7.18 15.17 -4.06
N LEU A 137 -8.05 14.77 -3.14
CA LEU A 137 -9.50 14.97 -3.24
C LEU A 137 -9.96 16.28 -2.57
N GLY A 138 -9.05 17.14 -2.13
CA GLY A 138 -9.40 18.38 -1.43
C GLY A 138 -9.95 18.16 -0.02
N LEU A 139 -9.76 16.97 0.56
CA LEU A 139 -10.24 16.58 1.88
C LEU A 139 -9.14 16.66 2.94
N GLY A 140 -8.18 17.57 2.77
CA GLY A 140 -7.07 17.79 3.70
C GLY A 140 -7.54 18.10 5.13
N ASP A 141 -8.63 18.86 5.26
CA ASP A 141 -9.19 19.26 6.56
C ASP A 141 -9.75 18.09 7.38
N ARG A 142 -9.97 16.93 6.74
CA ARG A 142 -10.39 15.70 7.43
C ARG A 142 -9.20 15.00 8.11
N ILE A 143 -7.96 15.37 7.77
CA ILE A 143 -6.77 14.82 8.42
C ILE A 143 -6.64 15.46 9.81
N ARG A 144 -6.94 14.68 10.84
CA ARG A 144 -6.81 15.13 12.21
C ARG A 144 -5.36 15.12 12.69
N ALA A 145 -4.62 14.09 12.29
CA ALA A 145 -3.18 14.01 12.48
C ALA A 145 -2.54 13.14 11.38
N LEU A 146 -1.30 13.47 11.05
CA LEU A 146 -0.45 12.61 10.21
C LEU A 146 0.30 11.67 11.14
N ILE A 147 0.16 10.36 10.92
CA ILE A 147 0.80 9.35 11.74
C ILE A 147 2.28 9.26 11.33
N PRO A 148 3.24 9.41 12.27
CA PRO A 148 4.66 9.29 11.97
C PRO A 148 4.99 7.94 11.32
N VAL A 149 5.98 7.92 10.43
CA VAL A 149 6.36 6.70 9.67
C VAL A 149 6.90 5.60 10.59
N GLU A 150 7.47 5.98 11.73
CA GLU A 150 7.96 5.06 12.76
C GLU A 150 6.80 4.36 13.48
N VAL A 151 5.65 5.03 13.58
CA VAL A 151 4.42 4.53 14.19
C VAL A 151 3.65 3.64 13.19
N SER A 152 3.48 4.11 11.96
CA SER A 152 2.79 3.37 10.89
C SER A 152 3.58 3.47 9.59
N LEU A 153 4.50 2.51 9.40
CA LEU A 153 5.36 2.49 8.23
C LEU A 153 4.50 2.35 6.95
N PRO A 154 4.66 3.22 5.94
CA PRO A 154 3.84 3.19 4.74
C PRO A 154 3.92 1.87 3.94
N ALA A 155 2.86 1.57 3.19
CA ALA A 155 2.91 0.52 2.18
C ALA A 155 3.86 0.94 1.03
N ALA A 156 4.50 -0.05 0.39
CA ALA A 156 5.31 0.20 -0.80
C ALA A 156 4.52 0.98 -1.86
N GLY A 157 5.09 2.06 -2.38
CA GLY A 157 4.46 2.94 -3.37
C GLY A 157 3.35 3.85 -2.82
N GLN A 158 3.08 3.87 -1.51
CA GLN A 158 2.06 4.76 -0.96
C GLN A 158 2.42 6.23 -1.21
N GLY A 159 1.48 7.01 -1.74
CA GLY A 159 1.68 8.42 -2.10
C GLY A 159 2.17 8.64 -3.54
N ALA A 160 2.75 7.64 -4.19
CA ALA A 160 3.19 7.74 -5.58
C ALA A 160 2.07 7.33 -6.57
N LEU A 161 2.03 8.02 -7.70
CA LEU A 161 1.25 7.59 -8.88
C LEU A 161 2.19 6.99 -9.92
N GLY A 162 1.71 5.95 -10.59
CA GLY A 162 2.41 5.26 -11.67
C GLY A 162 1.58 5.30 -12.93
N ILE A 163 2.25 5.48 -14.07
CA ILE A 163 1.63 5.44 -15.40
C ILE A 163 2.10 4.16 -16.09
N GLU A 164 1.17 3.25 -16.32
CA GLU A 164 1.36 2.00 -17.04
C GLU A 164 1.03 2.20 -18.52
N THR A 165 1.84 1.60 -19.40
CA THR A 165 1.64 1.58 -20.85
C THR A 165 1.98 0.21 -21.42
N LEU A 166 1.60 -0.03 -22.67
CA LEU A 166 2.11 -1.17 -23.43
C LEU A 166 3.61 -1.02 -23.71
N SER A 167 4.37 -2.09 -23.49
CA SER A 167 5.81 -2.15 -23.76
C SER A 167 6.15 -2.04 -25.25
N THR A 168 5.18 -2.28 -26.13
CA THR A 168 5.31 -2.14 -27.59
C THR A 168 5.17 -0.69 -28.08
N ARG A 169 4.90 0.27 -27.18
CA ARG A 169 4.69 1.68 -27.49
C ARG A 169 5.74 2.58 -26.81
N PRO A 170 7.02 2.48 -27.20
CA PRO A 170 8.11 3.25 -26.59
C PRO A 170 7.94 4.77 -26.76
N GLU A 171 7.21 5.23 -27.77
CA GLU A 171 6.91 6.65 -27.98
C GLU A 171 6.12 7.26 -26.81
N LEU A 172 5.29 6.46 -26.12
CA LEU A 172 4.54 6.93 -24.95
C LEU A 172 5.48 7.19 -23.78
N ALA A 173 6.53 6.37 -23.60
CA ALA A 173 7.52 6.62 -22.56
C ALA A 173 8.28 7.93 -22.80
N GLU A 174 8.59 8.26 -24.06
CA GLU A 174 9.20 9.55 -24.42
C GLU A 174 8.28 10.73 -24.09
N TRP A 175 6.99 10.63 -24.42
CA TRP A 175 6.01 11.68 -24.12
C TRP A 175 5.78 11.87 -22.62
N LEU A 176 5.86 10.78 -21.85
CA LEU A 176 5.63 10.78 -20.41
C LEU A 176 6.90 11.10 -19.60
N ALA A 177 8.08 11.16 -20.23
CA ALA A 177 9.34 11.44 -19.56
C ALA A 177 9.32 12.71 -18.66
N PRO A 178 8.66 13.83 -19.05
CA PRO A 178 8.55 15.01 -18.17
C PRO A 178 7.76 14.78 -16.88
N LEU A 179 6.90 13.75 -16.82
CA LEU A 179 6.13 13.40 -15.63
C LEU A 179 6.89 12.47 -14.68
N ASN A 180 7.98 11.86 -15.14
CA ASN A 180 8.74 10.92 -14.34
C ASN A 180 9.65 11.65 -13.35
N HIS A 181 9.38 11.46 -12.06
CA HIS A 181 10.19 11.98 -10.98
C HIS A 181 11.19 10.91 -10.51
N GLN A 182 12.43 11.00 -11.01
CA GLN A 182 13.48 10.00 -10.78
C GLN A 182 13.71 9.67 -9.29
N PRO A 183 13.79 10.63 -8.35
CA PRO A 183 13.95 10.30 -6.93
C PRO A 183 12.82 9.43 -6.38
N THR A 184 11.58 9.66 -6.80
CA THR A 184 10.43 8.82 -6.41
C THR A 184 10.47 7.46 -7.09
N ALA A 185 10.83 7.40 -8.37
CA ALA A 185 10.98 6.14 -9.11
C ALA A 185 11.96 5.21 -8.40
N LEU A 186 13.14 5.72 -8.03
CA LEU A 186 14.17 4.97 -7.31
C LEU A 186 13.69 4.50 -5.93
N ALA A 187 13.10 5.40 -5.14
CA ALA A 187 12.57 5.04 -3.82
C ALA A 187 11.51 3.93 -3.90
N VAL A 188 10.55 4.07 -4.82
CA VAL A 188 9.46 3.10 -4.97
C VAL A 188 9.97 1.77 -5.54
N SER A 189 10.98 1.76 -6.41
CA SER A 189 11.59 0.51 -6.88
C SER A 189 12.25 -0.28 -5.74
N ALA A 190 12.96 0.39 -4.83
CA ALA A 190 13.51 -0.25 -3.63
C ALA A 190 12.42 -0.85 -2.73
N GLU A 191 11.33 -0.10 -2.49
CA GLU A 191 10.18 -0.57 -1.70
C GLU A 191 9.47 -1.77 -2.33
N ARG A 192 9.29 -1.73 -3.66
CA ARG A 192 8.63 -2.79 -4.43
C ARG A 192 9.50 -4.04 -4.48
N ALA A 193 10.82 -3.91 -4.53
CA ALA A 193 11.74 -5.06 -4.46
C ALA A 193 11.59 -5.83 -3.13
N VAL A 194 11.43 -5.14 -1.99
CA VAL A 194 11.12 -5.79 -0.71
C VAL A 194 9.81 -6.56 -0.80
N SER A 195 8.77 -5.89 -1.31
CA SER A 195 7.44 -6.46 -1.40
C SER A 195 7.40 -7.68 -2.32
N ARG A 196 8.07 -7.62 -3.48
CA ARG A 196 8.22 -8.73 -4.42
C ARG A 196 8.88 -9.93 -3.75
N ARG A 197 10.00 -9.71 -3.05
CA ARG A 197 10.79 -10.78 -2.43
C ARG A 197 10.06 -11.52 -1.31
N LEU A 198 9.19 -10.83 -0.57
CA LEU A 198 8.45 -11.39 0.57
C LEU A 198 7.03 -11.85 0.23
N GLY A 199 6.67 -11.96 -1.06
CA GLY A 199 5.33 -12.37 -1.47
C GLY A 199 4.24 -11.35 -1.12
N GLY A 200 4.59 -10.06 -1.17
CA GLY A 200 3.77 -8.93 -0.75
C GLY A 200 2.41 -8.92 -1.43
N SER A 201 1.37 -9.04 -0.63
CA SER A 201 -0.03 -8.93 -1.06
C SER A 201 -0.82 -8.09 -0.04
N CYS A 202 -2.08 -7.78 -0.34
CA CYS A 202 -2.99 -7.17 0.65
C CYS A 202 -3.21 -8.03 1.91
N GLN A 203 -2.87 -9.31 1.84
CA GLN A 203 -3.09 -10.28 2.91
C GLN A 203 -1.86 -10.46 3.79
N VAL A 204 -0.75 -9.78 3.48
CA VAL A 204 0.46 -9.79 4.31
C VAL A 204 0.57 -8.44 5.04
N PRO A 205 0.70 -8.42 6.39
CA PRO A 205 1.10 -7.24 7.15
C PRO A 205 2.56 -6.84 6.83
N LEU A 206 2.76 -6.25 5.64
CA LEU A 206 4.05 -5.87 5.09
C LEU A 206 4.07 -4.37 4.79
N ALA A 207 5.19 -3.74 5.10
CA ALA A 207 5.48 -2.35 4.76
C ALA A 207 6.91 -2.22 4.25
N ALA A 208 7.12 -1.27 3.35
CA ALA A 208 8.43 -0.85 2.88
C ALA A 208 8.33 0.61 2.49
N HIS A 209 9.21 1.45 3.02
CA HIS A 209 9.22 2.88 2.75
C HIS A 209 10.66 3.37 2.64
N ALA A 210 10.98 3.97 1.49
CA ALA A 210 12.25 4.58 1.19
C ALA A 210 12.13 6.10 1.11
N ARG A 211 13.14 6.79 1.65
CA ARG A 211 13.30 8.24 1.62
C ARG A 211 14.72 8.62 1.28
N TRP A 212 14.89 9.72 0.55
CA TRP A 212 16.20 10.33 0.34
C TRP A 212 16.63 11.12 1.58
N ASP A 213 17.87 10.94 1.99
CA ASP A 213 18.56 11.72 3.01
C ASP A 213 19.92 12.16 2.43
N GLY A 214 19.94 13.38 1.87
CA GLY A 214 21.03 13.81 1.00
C GLY A 214 21.16 12.89 -0.22
N GLU A 215 22.35 12.32 -0.41
CA GLU A 215 22.67 11.42 -1.51
C GLU A 215 22.37 9.93 -1.20
N GLN A 216 21.89 9.62 0.00
CA GLN A 216 21.58 8.25 0.39
C GLN A 216 20.09 7.97 0.32
N LEU A 217 19.73 6.86 -0.30
CA LEU A 217 18.40 6.29 -0.20
C LEU A 217 18.34 5.44 1.08
N ARG A 218 17.50 5.83 2.03
CA ARG A 218 17.22 5.09 3.26
C ARG A 218 15.92 4.33 3.12
N LEU A 219 15.97 3.02 3.26
CA LEU A 219 14.84 2.12 3.19
C LEU A 219 14.59 1.48 4.56
N GLU A 220 13.35 1.50 5.00
CA GLU A 220 12.89 0.74 6.16
C GLU A 220 11.79 -0.22 5.69
N ALA A 221 11.76 -1.42 6.27
CA ALA A 221 10.72 -2.40 5.99
C ALA A 221 10.35 -3.20 7.23
N PHE A 222 9.13 -3.74 7.25
CA PHE A 222 8.72 -4.67 8.28
C PHE A 222 7.72 -5.69 7.77
N VAL A 223 7.72 -6.87 8.39
CA VAL A 223 6.68 -7.89 8.27
C VAL A 223 6.21 -8.31 9.65
N ALA A 224 4.91 -8.53 9.83
CA ALA A 224 4.33 -8.86 11.13
C ALA A 224 3.20 -9.88 11.03
N LEU A 225 2.83 -10.46 12.18
CA LEU A 225 1.54 -11.13 12.34
C LEU A 225 0.41 -10.09 12.45
N PRO A 226 -0.82 -10.39 11.98
CA PRO A 226 -1.91 -9.41 11.95
C PRO A 226 -2.33 -8.94 13.34
N ASP A 227 -2.17 -9.80 14.35
CA ASP A 227 -2.48 -9.50 15.75
C ASP A 227 -1.43 -8.58 16.41
N GLY A 228 -0.31 -8.28 15.73
CA GLY A 228 0.78 -7.46 16.25
C GLY A 228 1.67 -8.16 17.30
N SER A 229 1.46 -9.45 17.57
CA SER A 229 2.21 -10.23 18.57
C SER A 229 3.69 -10.41 18.21
N ARG A 230 3.99 -10.39 16.91
CA ARG A 230 5.34 -10.50 16.38
C ARG A 230 5.51 -9.63 15.15
N ALA A 231 6.61 -8.88 15.11
CA ALA A 231 7.03 -8.09 13.98
C ALA A 231 8.56 -8.16 13.83
N ILE A 232 9.04 -8.20 12.58
CA ILE A 232 10.45 -8.14 12.23
C ILE A 232 10.66 -6.89 11.39
N ARG A 233 11.73 -6.16 11.68
CA ARG A 233 12.08 -4.91 11.00
C ARG A 233 13.49 -5.02 10.42
N ALA A 234 13.69 -4.39 9.28
CA ALA A 234 15.00 -4.23 8.66
C ALA A 234 15.13 -2.81 8.12
N ALA A 235 16.36 -2.34 8.02
CA ALA A 235 16.68 -1.07 7.40
C ALA A 235 17.94 -1.22 6.55
N ALA A 236 17.98 -0.50 5.44
CA ALA A 236 19.14 -0.42 4.58
C ALA A 236 19.33 1.03 4.12
N ALA A 237 20.57 1.45 3.92
CA ALA A 237 20.89 2.76 3.37
C ALA A 237 22.06 2.65 2.42
N GLY A 238 22.02 3.40 1.32
CA GLY A 238 23.10 3.43 0.35
C GLY A 238 22.82 4.37 -0.82
N PRO A 239 23.82 4.59 -1.70
CA PRO A 239 23.59 5.30 -2.94
C PRO A 239 22.67 4.49 -3.86
N ALA A 240 21.83 5.18 -4.63
CA ALA A 240 20.97 4.56 -5.64
C ALA A 240 21.03 5.40 -6.93
N ALA A 241 22.07 5.20 -7.74
CA ALA A 241 22.27 5.96 -8.97
C ALA A 241 21.23 5.62 -10.06
N ASP A 242 20.71 4.40 -10.04
CA ASP A 242 19.77 3.86 -11.01
C ASP A 242 18.80 2.87 -10.37
N LEU A 243 17.84 2.37 -11.18
CA LEU A 243 16.82 1.43 -10.72
C LEU A 243 17.42 0.13 -10.20
N ALA A 244 18.53 -0.36 -10.79
CA ALA A 244 19.17 -1.60 -10.37
C ALA A 244 19.79 -1.47 -8.97
N ALA A 245 20.46 -0.35 -8.70
CA ALA A 245 21.01 -0.04 -7.38
C ALA A 245 19.90 0.12 -6.32
N ALA A 246 18.79 0.79 -6.67
CA ALA A 246 17.63 0.90 -5.79
C ALA A 246 17.00 -0.46 -5.48
N GLU A 247 16.80 -1.31 -6.50
CA GLU A 247 16.27 -2.67 -6.30
C GLU A 247 17.20 -3.53 -5.46
N ALA A 248 18.52 -3.44 -5.66
CA ALA A 248 19.52 -4.16 -4.86
C ALA A 248 19.44 -3.80 -3.37
N LEU A 249 19.22 -2.51 -3.05
CA LEU A 249 18.97 -2.06 -1.67
C LEU A 249 17.72 -2.72 -1.07
N GLY A 250 16.65 -2.81 -1.87
CA GLY A 250 15.42 -3.52 -1.49
C GLY A 250 15.63 -5.02 -1.27
N GLN A 251 16.39 -5.68 -2.13
CA GLN A 251 16.73 -7.11 -1.98
C GLN A 251 17.58 -7.37 -0.74
N ALA A 252 18.54 -6.49 -0.42
CA ALA A 252 19.33 -6.59 0.80
C ALA A 252 18.44 -6.48 2.05
N CYS A 253 17.51 -5.51 2.08
CA CYS A 253 16.57 -5.32 3.18
C CYS A 253 15.64 -6.53 3.35
N ALA A 254 15.12 -7.10 2.26
CA ALA A 254 14.31 -8.31 2.31
C ALA A 254 15.11 -9.54 2.77
N THR A 255 16.38 -9.65 2.39
CA THR A 255 17.27 -10.74 2.82
C THR A 255 17.51 -10.68 4.34
N ASP A 256 17.70 -9.48 4.89
CA ASP A 256 17.80 -9.27 6.34
C ASP A 256 16.51 -9.69 7.06
N LEU A 257 15.33 -9.30 6.56
CA LEU A 257 14.05 -9.76 7.10
C LEU A 257 13.93 -11.29 7.11
N LEU A 258 14.34 -11.97 6.03
CA LEU A 258 14.34 -13.43 5.93
C LEU A 258 15.31 -14.06 6.94
N ALA A 259 16.52 -13.52 7.08
CA ALA A 259 17.53 -13.99 8.04
C ALA A 259 17.05 -13.86 9.50
N GLN A 260 16.21 -12.86 9.79
CA GLN A 260 15.57 -12.68 11.10
C GLN A 260 14.31 -13.57 11.31
N GLY A 261 13.95 -14.38 10.32
CA GLY A 261 12.87 -15.36 10.42
C GLY A 261 11.52 -14.90 9.84
N ALA A 262 11.49 -13.96 8.90
CA ALA A 262 10.27 -13.55 8.20
C ALA A 262 9.51 -14.73 7.57
N GLU A 263 10.21 -15.76 7.10
CA GLU A 263 9.60 -16.96 6.49
C GLU A 263 8.56 -17.61 7.41
N SER A 264 8.86 -17.70 8.71
CA SER A 264 7.92 -18.28 9.68
C SER A 264 6.65 -17.45 9.87
N ILE A 265 6.73 -16.12 9.73
CA ILE A 265 5.57 -15.24 9.76
C ILE A 265 4.74 -15.43 8.48
N LEU A 266 5.40 -15.47 7.33
CA LEU A 266 4.76 -15.65 6.03
C LEU A 266 4.06 -17.02 5.92
N ALA A 267 4.70 -18.09 6.43
CA ALA A 267 4.11 -19.43 6.48
C ALA A 267 2.83 -19.47 7.34
N ALA A 268 2.87 -18.89 8.55
CA ALA A 268 1.70 -18.82 9.42
C ALA A 268 0.51 -18.08 8.78
N LEU A 269 0.79 -17.07 7.94
CA LEU A 269 -0.23 -16.33 7.20
C LEU A 269 -0.84 -17.18 6.07
N ALA A 270 -0.04 -17.99 5.37
CA ALA A 270 -0.53 -18.89 4.32
C ALA A 270 -1.49 -19.94 4.89
N ASP A 271 -1.13 -20.56 6.01
CA ASP A 271 -1.95 -21.59 6.67
C ASP A 271 -3.29 -21.03 7.18
N SER A 272 -3.30 -19.78 7.64
CA SER A 272 -4.52 -19.09 8.08
C SER A 272 -5.45 -18.68 6.93
N GLY A 273 -4.94 -18.61 5.70
CA GLY A 273 -5.71 -18.28 4.49
C GLY A 273 -6.55 -19.44 3.96
N ASP A 274 -6.10 -20.68 4.13
CA ASP A 274 -6.80 -21.89 3.66
C ASP A 274 -7.94 -22.33 4.60
N ALA A 275 -7.90 -21.95 5.88
CA ALA A 275 -8.94 -22.32 6.86
C ALA A 275 -10.30 -21.60 6.64
N ALA A 276 -10.40 -20.67 5.69
CA ALA A 276 -11.59 -19.82 5.47
C ALA A 276 -12.46 -20.21 4.26
N SER A 277 -12.20 -21.33 3.60
CA SER A 277 -13.01 -21.81 2.47
C SER A 277 -13.76 -23.10 2.81
N PRO A 278 -15.01 -23.06 3.31
CA PRO A 278 -15.87 -24.23 3.20
C PRO A 278 -16.14 -24.45 1.71
N SER A 279 -15.74 -25.63 1.22
CA SER A 279 -16.06 -26.09 -0.13
C SER A 279 -17.57 -26.01 -0.35
N PRO A 280 -18.07 -25.34 -1.41
CA PRO A 280 -19.49 -25.38 -1.71
C PRO A 280 -19.82 -26.79 -2.20
N ALA A 281 -20.67 -27.48 -1.44
CA ALA A 281 -21.43 -28.64 -1.90
C ALA A 281 -22.49 -28.21 -2.93
#